data_AF-A0A0G1VTX0-F1
#
_entry.id   AF-A0A0G1VTX0-F1
#
_cell.length_a   1.000
_cell.length_b   1.000
_cell.length_c   1.000
_cell.angle_alpha   90.00
_cell.angle_beta   90.00
_cell.angle_gamma   90.00
#
_symmetry.space_group_name_H-M   'P 1'
#
loop_
_entity.id
_entity.type
_entity.pdbx_description
1 polymer ?
#
loop_
_entity_poly.entity_id
_entity_poly.type
_entity_poly.pdbx_seq_one_letter_code
_entity_poly.pdbx_strand_id
1 'polypeptide(L)'
;MNKVQLTLTDEEASILSEYGGRFGYSLPKTIRFLIGKAVETHLESKTPVYRLSDSGEAKGLKALEEDRQGKTIKVTNFKKFFSQ
;
A
#
# COMPACT_ATOMS: atom_id res chain seq x y z
N MET A 1 18.62 -15.70 4.14
CA MET A 1 18.15 -15.26 2.81
C MET A 1 17.49 -16.44 2.14
N ASN A 2 16.25 -16.29 1.66
CA ASN A 2 15.55 -17.36 0.94
C ASN A 2 15.86 -17.24 -0.55
N LYS A 3 16.21 -18.34 -1.19
CA LYS A 3 16.50 -18.41 -2.64
C LYS A 3 15.24 -18.87 -3.37
N VAL A 4 14.84 -18.15 -4.41
CA VAL A 4 13.77 -18.55 -5.33
C VAL A 4 14.40 -18.80 -6.70
N GLN A 5 14.11 -19.94 -7.32
CA GLN A 5 14.54 -20.28 -8.68
C GLN A 5 13.30 -20.42 -9.55
N LEU A 6 13.32 -19.74 -10.70
CA LEU A 6 12.25 -19.75 -11.70
C LEU A 6 12.89 -20.08 -13.04
N THR A 7 12.23 -20.93 -13.82
CA THR A 7 12.58 -21.20 -15.21
C THR A 7 11.62 -20.41 -16.07
N LEU A 8 12.16 -19.67 -17.03
CA LEU A 8 11.41 -18.88 -18.01
C LEU A 8 11.77 -19.37 -19.40
N THR A 9 10.85 -19.27 -20.35
CA THR A 9 11.21 -19.39 -21.76
C THR A 9 12.02 -18.16 -22.19
N ASP A 10 12.70 -18.28 -23.33
CA ASP A 10 13.47 -17.16 -23.89
C ASP A 10 12.56 -15.96 -24.22
N GLU A 11 11.33 -16.23 -24.67
CA GLU A 11 10.33 -15.20 -24.95
C GLU A 11 9.89 -14.47 -23.67
N GLU A 12 9.58 -15.21 -22.61
CA GLU A 12 9.19 -14.63 -21.32
C GLU A 12 10.31 -13.78 -20.72
N ALA A 13 11.55 -14.31 -20.75
CA ALA A 13 12.71 -13.59 -20.26
C ALA A 13 12.98 -12.31 -21.08
N SER A 14 12.80 -12.36 -22.40
CA SER A 14 12.95 -11.23 -23.30
C SER A 14 11.93 -10.13 -23.01
N ILE A 15 10.64 -10.48 -22.92
CA ILE A 15 9.55 -9.54 -22.61
C ILE A 15 9.79 -8.84 -21.27
N LEU A 16 10.15 -9.60 -20.24
CA LEU A 16 10.40 -9.06 -18.90
C LEU A 16 11.66 -8.19 -18.85
N SER A 17 12.68 -8.53 -19.63
CA SER A 17 13.92 -7.75 -19.74
C SER A 17 13.66 -6.43 -20.46
N GLU A 18 12.90 -6.43 -21.56
CA GLU A 18 12.55 -5.22 -22.28
C GLU A 18 11.70 -4.28 -21.41
N TYR A 19 10.68 -4.82 -20.74
CA TYR A 19 9.84 -4.06 -19.82
C TYR A 19 10.66 -3.42 -18.69
N GLY A 20 11.50 -4.21 -18.01
CA GLY A 20 12.36 -3.73 -16.93
C GLY A 20 13.42 -2.74 -17.39
N GLY A 21 13.97 -2.94 -18.59
CA GLY A 21 14.98 -2.09 -19.20
C GLY A 21 14.53 -0.64 -19.36
N ARG A 22 13.24 -0.40 -19.63
CA ARG A 22 12.64 0.94 -19.68
C ARG A 22 12.77 1.73 -18.37
N PHE A 23 12.94 1.03 -17.26
CA PHE A 23 13.13 1.60 -15.92
C PHE A 23 14.55 1.42 -15.38
N GLY A 24 15.49 0.96 -16.23
CA GLY A 24 16.87 0.66 -15.82
C GLY A 24 16.99 -0.57 -14.89
N TYR A 25 16.05 -1.50 -14.95
CA TYR A 25 16.04 -2.70 -14.10
C TYR A 25 16.59 -3.92 -14.83
N SER A 26 17.42 -4.69 -14.12
CA SER A 26 17.82 -6.04 -14.54
C SER A 26 16.65 -7.02 -14.43
N LEU A 27 16.62 -8.09 -15.23
CA LEU A 27 15.58 -9.13 -15.20
C LEU A 27 15.25 -9.64 -13.77
N PRO A 28 16.21 -9.98 -12.88
CA PRO A 28 15.87 -10.41 -11.52
C PRO A 28 15.17 -9.32 -10.68
N LYS A 29 15.51 -8.05 -10.89
CA LYS A 29 14.89 -6.91 -10.20
C LYS A 29 13.46 -6.71 -10.70
N THR A 30 13.24 -6.84 -12.01
CA THR A 30 11.91 -6.79 -12.62
C THR A 30 11.00 -7.89 -12.09
N ILE A 31 11.49 -9.14 -12.06
CA ILE A 31 10.74 -10.29 -11.52
C ILE A 31 10.35 -10.04 -10.06
N ARG A 32 11.29 -9.60 -9.21
CA ARG A 32 11.00 -9.27 -7.81
C ARG A 32 9.95 -8.18 -7.68
N PHE A 33 10.03 -7.13 -8.49
CA PHE A 33 9.06 -6.04 -8.48
C PHE A 33 7.66 -6.53 -8.85
N LEU A 34 7.53 -7.29 -9.93
CA LEU A 34 6.24 -7.82 -10.39
C LEU A 34 5.61 -8.77 -9.38
N ILE A 35 6.41 -9.69 -8.81
CA ILE A 35 5.95 -10.57 -7.73
C ILE A 35 5.48 -9.73 -6.53
N GLY A 36 6.26 -8.72 -6.14
CA GLY A 36 5.89 -7.81 -5.05
C GLY A 36 4.54 -7.12 -5.29
N LYS A 37 4.33 -6.57 -6.49
CA LYS A 37 3.07 -5.91 -6.87
C LYS A 37 1.89 -6.89 -6.92
N ALA A 38 2.08 -8.08 -7.47
CA ALA A 38 1.03 -9.10 -7.52
C ALA A 38 0.64 -9.58 -6.11
N VAL A 39 1.63 -9.73 -5.23
CA VAL A 39 1.41 -10.09 -3.82
C VAL A 39 0.73 -8.95 -3.08
N GLU A 40 1.10 -7.69 -3.30
CA GLU A 40 0.43 -6.52 -2.72
C GLU A 40 -1.06 -6.50 -3.08
N THR A 41 -1.42 -6.64 -4.36
CA THR A 41 -2.84 -6.72 -4.78
C THR A 41 -3.57 -7.88 -4.10
N HIS A 42 -2.91 -9.04 -3.93
CA HIS A 42 -3.51 -10.19 -3.26
C HIS A 42 -3.63 -10.00 -1.73
N LEU A 43 -2.68 -9.29 -1.11
CA LEU A 43 -2.68 -9.02 0.32
C LEU A 43 -3.59 -7.85 0.71
N GLU A 44 -3.78 -6.84 -0.14
CA GLU A 44 -4.76 -5.78 0.08
C GLU A 44 -6.17 -6.36 0.27
N SER A 45 -6.51 -7.40 -0.50
CA SER A 45 -7.76 -8.16 -0.35
C SER A 45 -7.86 -8.98 0.96
N LYS A 46 -6.75 -9.15 1.66
CA LYS A 46 -6.61 -9.90 2.92
C LYS A 46 -6.20 -9.01 4.09
N THR A 47 -6.22 -7.68 3.94
CA THR A 47 -5.94 -6.77 5.05
C THR A 47 -6.91 -7.12 6.18
N PRO A 48 -6.42 -7.53 7.36
CA PRO A 48 -7.30 -7.95 8.43
C PRO A 48 -8.25 -6.81 8.79
N VAL A 49 -9.54 -7.03 8.55
CA VAL A 49 -10.58 -6.10 8.97
C VAL A 49 -10.76 -6.30 10.46
N TYR A 50 -10.17 -5.41 11.25
CA TYR A 50 -10.39 -5.39 12.69
C TYR A 50 -11.71 -4.68 12.97
N ARG A 51 -12.65 -5.42 13.57
CA ARG A 51 -13.90 -4.82 14.02
C ARG A 51 -13.59 -3.82 15.13
N LEU A 52 -14.03 -2.57 14.96
CA LEU A 52 -14.01 -1.57 16.02
C LEU A 52 -14.94 -2.01 17.15
N SER A 53 -14.60 -1.67 18.39
CA SER A 53 -15.58 -1.74 19.48
C SER A 53 -16.77 -0.81 19.17
N ASP A 54 -17.98 -1.16 19.60
CA ASP A 54 -19.19 -0.36 19.37
C ASP A 54 -19.02 1.12 19.80
N SER A 55 -18.30 1.38 20.90
CA SER A 55 -17.98 2.74 21.36
C SER A 55 -17.06 3.50 20.39
N GLY A 56 -16.09 2.80 19.81
CA GLY A 56 -15.15 3.37 18.84
C GLY A 56 -15.83 3.69 17.51
N GLU A 57 -16.71 2.81 17.05
CA GLU A 57 -17.52 3.03 15.85
C GLU A 57 -18.45 4.25 16.03
N ALA A 58 -19.17 4.33 17.15
CA ALA A 58 -20.04 5.46 17.45
C ALA A 58 -19.28 6.81 17.50
N LYS A 59 -18.09 6.83 18.12
CA LYS A 59 -17.23 8.02 18.14
C LYS A 59 -16.71 8.39 16.75
N GLY A 60 -16.32 7.41 15.95
CA GLY A 60 -15.86 7.60 14.58
C GLY A 60 -16.94 8.20 13.69
N LEU A 61 -18.16 7.64 13.74
CA LEU A 61 -19.32 8.16 13.01
C LEU A 61 -19.66 9.59 13.43
N LYS A 62 -19.61 9.88 14.73
CA LYS A 62 -19.82 11.24 15.25
C LYS A 62 -18.77 12.22 14.73
N ALA A 63 -17.49 11.84 14.74
CA ALA A 63 -16.41 12.70 14.26
C ALA A 63 -16.53 13.00 12.75
N LEU A 64 -16.93 12.01 11.95
CA LEU A 64 -17.19 12.21 10.52
C LEU A 64 -18.35 13.18 10.28
N GLU A 65 -19.40 13.10 11.09
CA GLU A 65 -20.53 14.01 11.00
C GLU A 65 -20.15 15.43 11.43
N GLU A 66 -19.33 15.58 12.48
CA GLU A 66 -18.80 16.87 12.91
C GLU A 66 -17.91 17.52 11.84
N ASP A 67 -17.09 16.73 11.13
CA ASP A 67 -16.28 17.17 10.00
C ASP A 67 -17.15 17.68 8.84
N ARG A 68 -18.19 16.92 8.46
CA ARG A 68 -19.17 17.35 7.43
C ARG A 68 -19.89 18.64 7.79
N GLN A 69 -20.11 18.87 9.08
CA GLN A 69 -20.72 20.09 9.60
C GLN A 69 -19.71 21.25 9.73
N GLY A 70 -18.44 21.06 9.32
CA GLY A 70 -17.40 22.08 9.37
C GLY A 70 -16.90 22.40 10.78
N LYS A 71 -17.12 21.51 11.75
CA LYS A 71 -16.68 21.69 13.15
C LYS A 71 -15.21 21.32 13.36
N THR A 72 -14.55 20.79 12.34
CA THR A 72 -13.14 20.42 12.37
C THR A 72 -12.27 21.57 11.86
N ILE A 73 -11.03 21.60 12.34
CA ILE A 73 -10.00 22.55 11.88
C ILE A 73 -8.86 21.78 11.25
N LYS A 74 -8.36 22.27 10.11
CA LYS A 74 -7.15 21.73 9.50
C LYS A 74 -5.95 22.09 10.37
N VAL A 75 -5.25 21.08 10.87
CA VAL A 75 -3.98 21.28 11.57
C VAL A 75 -2.90 21.62 10.56
N THR A 76 -2.41 22.85 10.59
CA THR A 76 -1.33 23.35 9.70
C THR A 76 0.05 23.28 10.36
N ASN A 77 0.11 23.20 11.69
CA ASN A 77 1.36 23.10 12.44
C ASN A 77 1.20 22.13 13.61
N PHE A 78 1.72 20.92 13.44
CA PHE A 78 1.66 19.85 14.43
C PHE A 78 2.33 20.22 15.77
N LYS A 79 3.48 20.91 15.74
CA LYS A 79 4.19 21.28 16.97
C LYS A 79 3.37 22.23 17.83
N LYS A 80 2.70 23.21 17.21
CA LYS A 80 1.84 24.19 17.91
C LYS A 80 0.57 23.56 18.46
N PHE A 81 0.01 22.56 17.78
CA PHE A 81 -1.24 21.91 18.17
C PHE A 81 -1.09 21.06 19.44
N PHE A 82 0.03 20.36 19.59
CA PHE A 82 0.29 19.49 20.76
C PHE A 82 1.05 20.17 21.91
N SER A 83 1.39 21.46 21.77
CA SER A 83 2.07 22.25 22.80
C SER A 83 1.13 23.20 23.56
N GLN A 84 -0.18 23.11 23.32
CA GLN A 84 -1.22 23.80 24.09
C GLN A 84 -1.76 22.88 25.18
#